data_AF-A0A6L7KKL2-F1
#
_entry.id   AF-A0A6L7KKL2-F1
#
_cell.length_a   1.000
_cell.length_b   1.000
_cell.length_c   1.000
_cell.angle_alpha   90.00
_cell.angle_beta   90.00
_cell.angle_gamma   90.00
#
_symmetry.space_group_name_H-M   'P 1'
#
loop_
_entity.id
_entity.type
_entity.pdbx_description
1 polymer ?
#
loop_
_entity_poly.entity_id
_entity_poly.type
_entity_poly.pdbx_seq_one_letter_code
_entity_poly.pdbx_strand_id
1 'polypeptide(L)'
;MYRDLGRACHSLSSQDIDCLLDRDGNDDHTFGKLAILLSERELDLSDRAFDAFLGLLSSDAQDVASHSAWTILASNEPERLGRHLDRSGWSWSASKSHTENIMGSTAIAASAHGCDFMELVSRIAPAKVLAALRNGDRSTNEVVTAVHRLTAVLCDFRGQVPECGLEVIHDQEATETGSYECTFGNILDDHGNGNTVIARFQRASDPERHSRRRQEIIQSYVDGIREARESGAQLVHCHFDAEDFDVVLDRSPEALEAWLDGMDPLTDEFRRRARLAQGFYLALCEALFKRDLSRGIPLWRALRQCLYIQFINRSGIDRLKYAPSMARPCPEIHAVLEELYSLNEAQSDSDLLDFIVAARNFDNLKWLKEAVLRDEASACPAHRRRAAFLRPLLSQPEIAGDEEWPSGSQVVEYQWIRDQSRIVAQTQGFASYWLKKFAEADSPDSAHAYWKLFRACCDRDVQIWHLSGYSLYASEDTTLKVAKESFLQQQRRDLKRSNTEIASQLSQSFSYKRTTTALLPWRAR
;
A
#
# COMPACT_ATOMS: atom_id res chain seq x y z
N MET A 1 -21.11 11.90 18.57
CA MET A 1 -19.91 11.63 17.73
C MET A 1 -20.01 10.33 16.92
N TYR A 2 -19.56 9.14 17.37
CA TYR A 2 -19.57 7.90 16.54
C TYR A 2 -20.94 7.47 15.99
N ARG A 3 -22.02 7.66 16.76
CA ARG A 3 -23.40 7.39 16.29
C ARG A 3 -23.91 8.39 15.26
N ASP A 4 -23.38 9.61 15.26
CA ASP A 4 -23.81 10.67 14.33
C ASP A 4 -23.00 10.58 13.04
N LEU A 5 -21.70 10.32 13.12
CA LEU A 5 -20.84 10.04 11.96
C LEU A 5 -21.15 8.69 11.30
N GLY A 6 -21.63 7.71 12.08
CA GLY A 6 -22.19 6.46 11.57
C GLY A 6 -23.60 6.59 11.00
N ARG A 7 -24.27 7.73 11.20
CA ARG A 7 -25.55 8.09 10.55
C ARG A 7 -25.35 9.07 9.38
N ALA A 8 -24.25 9.82 9.38
CA ALA A 8 -23.80 10.67 8.28
C ALA A 8 -23.22 9.80 7.16
N CYS A 9 -24.16 9.14 6.48
CA CYS A 9 -24.02 8.40 5.25
C CYS A 9 -23.87 9.33 4.02
N HIS A 10 -23.68 10.64 4.20
CA HIS A 10 -23.55 11.63 3.12
C HIS A 10 -22.23 12.38 3.23
N SER A 11 -21.74 12.93 2.13
CA SER A 11 -20.65 13.90 2.10
C SER A 11 -21.06 15.04 3.03
N LEU A 12 -20.25 15.28 4.06
CA LEU A 12 -20.58 16.31 5.05
C LEU A 12 -20.52 17.66 4.35
N SER A 13 -21.65 18.37 4.32
CA SER A 13 -21.66 19.75 3.85
C SER A 13 -20.86 20.63 4.81
N SER A 14 -20.41 21.78 4.33
CA SER A 14 -19.79 22.81 5.18
C SER A 14 -20.63 23.16 6.42
N GLN A 15 -21.97 23.14 6.31
CA GLN A 15 -22.87 23.36 7.45
C GLN A 15 -22.89 22.20 8.46
N ASP A 16 -22.82 20.95 7.98
CA ASP A 16 -22.74 19.78 8.85
C ASP A 16 -21.45 19.80 9.68
N ILE A 17 -20.34 20.17 9.03
CA ILE A 17 -19.04 20.31 9.69
C ILE A 17 -19.10 21.41 10.74
N ASP A 18 -19.65 22.58 10.40
CA ASP A 18 -19.81 23.68 11.37
C ASP A 18 -20.66 23.27 12.57
N CYS A 19 -21.74 22.51 12.35
CA CYS A 19 -22.58 21.97 13.42
C CYS A 19 -21.83 20.94 14.30
N LEU A 20 -20.97 20.11 13.71
CA LEU A 20 -20.10 19.19 14.45
C LEU A 20 -19.06 19.97 15.27
N LEU A 21 -18.50 21.04 14.72
CA LEU A 21 -17.58 21.94 15.42
C LEU A 21 -18.26 22.67 16.58
N ASP A 22 -19.50 23.15 16.42
CA ASP A 22 -20.27 23.78 17.50
C ASP A 22 -20.47 22.84 18.68
N ARG A 23 -20.71 21.56 18.40
CA ARG A 23 -21.01 20.55 19.40
C ARG A 23 -19.76 19.98 20.06
N ASP A 24 -18.76 19.64 19.26
CA ASP A 24 -17.62 18.82 19.67
C ASP A 24 -16.27 19.58 19.59
N GLY A 25 -16.26 20.83 19.07
CA GLY A 25 -15.06 21.63 18.83
C GLY A 25 -14.63 22.55 19.98
N ASN A 26 -15.40 22.64 21.06
CA ASN A 26 -15.10 23.53 22.21
C ASN A 26 -14.13 22.93 23.24
N ASP A 27 -13.88 21.62 23.18
CA ASP A 27 -12.93 20.90 24.04
C ASP A 27 -11.84 20.27 23.15
N ASP A 28 -10.57 20.52 23.47
CA ASP A 28 -9.44 20.12 22.63
C ASP A 28 -9.40 18.60 22.39
N HIS A 29 -9.81 17.80 23.38
CA HIS A 29 -9.83 16.34 23.27
C HIS A 29 -10.95 15.84 22.37
N THR A 30 -12.17 16.39 22.48
CA THR A 30 -13.24 16.05 21.55
C THR A 30 -12.99 16.59 20.15
N PHE A 31 -12.38 17.78 20.03
CA PHE A 31 -12.05 18.35 18.74
C PHE A 31 -10.96 17.53 18.03
N GLY A 32 -9.92 17.11 18.75
CA GLY A 32 -8.90 16.21 18.19
C GLY A 32 -9.48 14.88 17.71
N LYS A 33 -10.41 14.28 18.47
CA LYS A 33 -11.11 13.07 18.02
C LYS A 33 -12.00 13.31 16.80
N LEU A 34 -12.65 14.48 16.72
CA LEU A 34 -13.43 14.86 15.55
C LEU A 34 -12.51 15.01 14.33
N ALA A 35 -11.36 15.67 14.47
CA ALA A 35 -10.36 15.81 13.40
C ALA A 35 -9.88 14.44 12.90
N ILE A 36 -9.56 13.51 13.80
CA ILE A 36 -9.19 12.13 13.42
C ILE A 36 -10.28 11.49 12.57
N LEU A 37 -11.54 11.60 12.99
CA LEU A 37 -12.66 10.99 12.27
C LEU A 37 -12.95 11.65 10.92
N LEU A 38 -12.64 12.94 10.78
CA LEU A 38 -12.84 13.70 9.56
C LEU A 38 -11.67 13.57 8.58
N SER A 39 -10.46 13.23 9.05
CA SER A 39 -9.25 13.14 8.22
C SER A 39 -9.31 12.10 7.10
N GLU A 40 -10.19 11.11 7.21
CA GLU A 40 -10.36 10.06 6.20
C GLU A 40 -11.49 10.36 5.20
N ARG A 41 -12.03 11.58 5.20
CA ARG A 41 -13.18 11.97 4.38
C ARG A 41 -12.84 13.12 3.44
N GLU A 42 -13.53 13.13 2.31
CA GLU A 42 -13.66 14.34 1.48
C GLU A 42 -14.66 15.29 2.15
N LEU A 43 -14.27 16.54 2.29
CA LEU A 43 -14.97 17.56 3.07
C LEU A 43 -15.07 18.85 2.27
N ASP A 44 -16.25 19.45 2.27
CA ASP A 44 -16.45 20.84 1.84
C ASP A 44 -16.27 21.75 3.07
N LEU A 45 -15.13 22.44 3.18
CA LEU A 45 -14.79 23.21 4.37
C LEU A 45 -15.33 24.65 4.27
N SER A 46 -16.12 25.07 5.26
CA SER A 46 -16.45 26.49 5.46
C SER A 46 -15.20 27.28 5.86
N ASP A 47 -15.25 28.61 5.76
CA ASP A 47 -14.18 29.49 6.29
C ASP A 47 -13.92 29.23 7.77
N ARG A 48 -15.01 29.04 8.53
CA ARG A 48 -14.96 28.74 9.95
C ARG A 48 -14.27 27.41 10.23
N ALA A 49 -14.64 26.36 9.50
CA ALA A 49 -14.06 25.03 9.67
C ALA A 49 -12.57 25.03 9.30
N PHE A 50 -12.22 25.69 8.20
CA PHE A 50 -10.84 25.86 7.77
C PHE A 50 -10.01 26.56 8.86
N ASP A 51 -10.49 27.67 9.41
CA ASP A 51 -9.79 28.42 10.47
C ASP A 51 -9.69 27.61 11.78
N ALA A 52 -10.70 26.82 12.11
CA ALA A 52 -10.68 25.92 13.27
C ALA A 52 -9.58 24.85 13.14
N PHE A 53 -9.46 24.21 11.98
CA PHE A 53 -8.39 23.23 11.72
C PHE A 53 -7.01 23.89 11.62
N LEU A 54 -6.91 25.11 11.08
CA LEU A 54 -5.66 25.89 11.13
C LEU A 54 -5.17 26.09 12.56
N GLY A 55 -6.09 26.34 13.50
CA GLY A 55 -5.77 26.45 14.93
C GLY A 55 -5.07 25.22 15.50
N LEU A 56 -5.39 24.03 15.00
CA LEU A 56 -4.76 22.77 15.43
C LEU A 56 -3.36 22.56 14.83
N LEU A 57 -2.98 23.26 13.76
CA LEU A 57 -1.63 23.13 13.22
C LEU A 57 -0.56 23.68 14.18
N SER A 58 -0.97 24.56 15.09
CA SER A 58 -0.08 25.20 16.08
C SER A 58 0.13 24.37 17.35
N SER A 59 -0.56 23.23 17.51
CA SER A 59 -0.31 22.31 18.62
C SER A 59 0.99 21.49 18.39
N ASP A 60 1.47 20.81 19.43
CA ASP A 60 2.71 20.04 19.36
C ASP A 60 2.72 19.10 18.13
N ALA A 61 3.82 19.06 17.38
CA ALA A 61 3.87 18.43 16.07
C ALA A 61 3.74 16.89 16.12
N GLN A 62 3.75 16.31 17.33
CA GLN A 62 3.48 14.89 17.60
C GLN A 62 2.02 14.61 18.02
N ASP A 63 1.20 15.66 18.15
CA ASP A 63 -0.22 15.52 18.46
C ASP A 63 -0.98 14.91 17.26
N VAL A 64 -1.74 13.86 17.53
CA VAL A 64 -2.57 13.17 16.54
C VAL A 64 -3.61 14.13 15.94
N ALA A 65 -4.08 15.11 16.72
CA ALA A 65 -5.00 16.13 16.23
C ALA A 65 -4.33 17.06 15.20
N SER A 66 -3.08 17.49 15.43
CA SER A 66 -2.29 18.28 14.47
C SER A 66 -2.06 17.50 13.18
N HIS A 67 -1.67 16.23 13.27
CA HIS A 67 -1.54 15.35 12.11
C HIS A 67 -2.85 15.28 11.29
N SER A 68 -3.97 15.07 11.97
CA SER A 68 -5.29 14.99 11.33
C SER A 68 -5.68 16.31 10.65
N ALA A 69 -5.40 17.45 11.28
CA ALA A 69 -5.66 18.77 10.71
C ALA A 69 -4.81 19.04 9.46
N TRP A 70 -3.52 18.69 9.48
CA TRP A 70 -2.66 18.75 8.29
C TRP A 70 -3.23 17.92 7.14
N THR A 71 -3.69 16.71 7.42
CA THR A 71 -4.29 15.81 6.43
C THR A 71 -5.60 16.37 5.88
N ILE A 72 -6.50 16.85 6.74
CA ILE A 72 -7.78 17.47 6.33
C ILE A 72 -7.53 18.63 5.39
N LEU A 73 -6.70 19.58 5.79
CA LEU A 73 -6.49 20.83 5.04
C LEU A 73 -5.75 20.58 3.72
N ALA A 74 -4.71 19.76 3.72
CA ALA A 74 -3.93 19.49 2.52
C ALA A 74 -4.67 18.61 1.49
N SER A 75 -5.58 17.75 1.94
CA SER A 75 -6.34 16.87 1.03
C SER A 75 -7.57 17.56 0.44
N ASN A 76 -8.21 18.47 1.19
CA ASN A 76 -9.47 19.10 0.77
C ASN A 76 -9.28 20.53 0.23
N GLU A 77 -8.35 21.30 0.78
CA GLU A 77 -8.15 22.73 0.48
C GLU A 77 -6.65 23.08 0.26
N PRO A 78 -5.90 22.33 -0.57
CA PRO A 78 -4.44 22.46 -0.68
C PRO A 78 -3.99 23.86 -1.12
N GLU A 79 -4.69 24.50 -2.06
CA GLU A 79 -4.35 25.84 -2.54
C GLU A 79 -4.59 26.93 -1.48
N ARG A 80 -5.66 26.79 -0.70
CA ARG A 80 -6.00 27.73 0.38
C ARG A 80 -5.01 27.60 1.53
N LEU A 81 -4.67 26.37 1.92
CA LEU A 81 -3.60 26.09 2.88
C LEU A 81 -2.25 26.63 2.38
N GLY A 82 -1.90 26.36 1.13
CA GLY A 82 -0.65 26.83 0.51
C GLY A 82 -0.52 28.36 0.56
N ARG A 83 -1.56 29.10 0.21
CA ARG A 83 -1.58 30.57 0.33
C ARG A 83 -1.43 31.06 1.77
N HIS A 84 -1.99 30.35 2.75
CA HIS A 84 -1.82 30.69 4.16
C HIS A 84 -0.36 30.45 4.60
N LEU A 85 0.21 29.30 4.25
CA LEU A 85 1.59 28.93 4.54
C LEU A 85 2.61 29.85 3.86
N ASP A 86 2.29 30.32 2.65
CA ASP A 86 3.13 31.27 1.93
C ASP A 86 3.20 32.61 2.66
N ARG A 87 2.05 33.15 3.08
CA ARG A 87 1.99 34.40 3.86
C ARG A 87 2.68 34.31 5.22
N SER A 88 2.69 33.12 5.83
CA SER A 88 3.38 32.89 7.11
C SER A 88 4.88 32.61 6.94
N GLY A 89 5.40 32.61 5.71
CA GLY A 89 6.81 32.33 5.43
C GLY A 89 7.20 30.88 5.70
N TRP A 90 6.24 29.95 5.62
CA TRP A 90 6.51 28.55 5.87
C TRP A 90 7.50 27.99 4.84
N SER A 91 8.42 27.18 5.35
CA SER A 91 9.36 26.36 4.58
C SER A 91 9.57 25.02 5.28
N TRP A 92 9.92 24.01 4.50
CA TRP A 92 10.34 22.71 4.99
C TRP A 92 11.57 22.83 5.90
N SER A 93 11.63 22.00 6.95
CA SER A 93 12.84 21.86 7.77
C SER A 93 12.92 20.46 8.40
N ALA A 94 14.13 19.95 8.62
CA ALA A 94 14.31 18.63 9.22
C ALA A 94 13.75 18.50 10.65
N SER A 95 13.61 19.61 11.38
CA SER A 95 13.07 19.66 12.75
C SER A 95 11.55 19.59 12.84
N LYS A 96 10.84 19.82 11.73
CA LYS A 96 9.37 19.73 11.67
C LYS A 96 8.93 18.27 11.57
N SER A 97 7.69 17.99 11.97
CA SER A 97 7.14 16.64 11.82
C SER A 97 7.13 16.23 10.34
N HIS A 98 7.20 14.92 10.11
CA HIS A 98 7.17 14.38 8.75
C HIS A 98 5.87 14.77 8.03
N THR A 99 4.73 14.69 8.72
CA THR A 99 3.42 15.09 8.20
C THR A 99 3.41 16.55 7.78
N GLU A 100 3.81 17.47 8.66
CA GLU A 100 3.85 18.90 8.35
C GLU A 100 4.72 19.14 7.11
N ASN A 101 5.91 18.56 7.09
CA ASN A 101 6.84 18.71 5.98
C ASN A 101 6.26 18.22 4.65
N ILE A 102 5.58 17.07 4.64
CA ILE A 102 4.98 16.52 3.43
C ILE A 102 3.73 17.30 3.02
N MET A 103 2.78 17.48 3.93
CA MET A 103 1.49 18.13 3.64
C MET A 103 1.66 19.63 3.33
N GLY A 104 2.51 20.33 4.09
CA GLY A 104 2.85 21.72 3.82
C GLY A 104 3.56 21.91 2.49
N SER A 105 4.46 20.99 2.12
CA SER A 105 5.12 21.03 0.81
C SER A 105 4.13 20.83 -0.34
N THR A 106 3.21 19.88 -0.20
CA THR A 106 2.13 19.64 -1.17
C THR A 106 1.25 20.89 -1.33
N ALA A 107 0.84 21.50 -0.22
CA ALA A 107 0.00 22.69 -0.22
C ALA A 107 0.70 23.91 -0.84
N ILE A 108 1.96 24.17 -0.46
CA ILE A 108 2.78 25.23 -1.07
C ILE A 108 2.89 25.01 -2.59
N ALA A 109 3.24 23.79 -3.02
CA ALA A 109 3.35 23.46 -4.44
C ALA A 109 2.02 23.64 -5.19
N ALA A 110 0.88 23.30 -4.58
CA ALA A 110 -0.45 23.52 -5.15
C ALA A 110 -0.76 25.01 -5.32
N SER A 111 -0.35 25.86 -4.38
CA SER A 111 -0.58 27.32 -4.46
C SER A 111 0.40 28.08 -5.35
N ALA A 112 1.52 27.47 -5.76
CA ALA A 112 2.66 28.13 -6.40
C ALA A 112 2.49 28.41 -7.91
N HIS A 113 1.26 28.69 -8.36
CA HIS A 113 0.99 28.99 -9.77
C HIS A 113 1.73 30.25 -10.23
N GLY A 114 2.69 30.10 -11.14
CA GLY A 114 3.49 31.20 -11.69
C GLY A 114 4.69 31.63 -10.83
N CYS A 115 4.98 30.93 -9.73
CA CYS A 115 6.19 31.16 -8.94
C CYS A 115 7.43 30.61 -9.66
N ASP A 116 8.59 31.20 -9.38
CA ASP A 116 9.88 30.66 -9.79
C ASP A 116 10.07 29.28 -9.16
N PHE A 117 10.32 28.27 -10.00
CA PHE A 117 10.49 26.91 -9.53
C PHE A 117 11.70 26.76 -8.61
N MET A 118 12.73 27.57 -8.81
CA MET A 118 13.92 27.53 -7.96
C MET A 118 13.62 27.92 -6.52
N GLU A 119 12.81 28.97 -6.33
CA GLU A 119 12.32 29.38 -5.03
C GLU A 119 11.43 28.28 -4.43
N LEU A 120 10.51 27.73 -5.20
CA LEU A 120 9.61 26.66 -4.76
C LEU A 120 10.40 25.44 -4.27
N VAL A 121 11.34 24.95 -5.07
CA VAL A 121 12.18 23.80 -4.72
C VAL A 121 12.85 24.07 -3.38
N SER A 122 13.51 25.20 -3.18
CA SER A 122 14.22 25.51 -1.94
C SER A 122 13.33 25.45 -0.68
N ARG A 123 12.02 25.70 -0.83
CA ARG A 123 11.04 25.76 0.27
C ARG A 123 10.35 24.44 0.58
N ILE A 124 10.30 23.49 -0.36
CA ILE A 124 9.61 22.21 -0.17
C ILE A 124 10.56 21.08 0.24
N ALA A 125 9.97 20.05 0.84
CA ALA A 125 10.64 18.81 1.22
C ALA A 125 11.24 18.14 -0.02
N PRO A 126 12.44 17.54 0.08
CA PRO A 126 13.05 16.80 -1.04
C PRO A 126 12.10 15.75 -1.63
N ALA A 127 11.33 15.07 -0.78
CA ALA A 127 10.36 14.06 -1.20
C ALA A 127 9.24 14.58 -2.13
N LYS A 128 9.01 15.90 -2.17
CA LYS A 128 7.98 16.52 -3.03
C LYS A 128 8.55 17.26 -4.23
N VAL A 129 9.87 17.26 -4.41
CA VAL A 129 10.52 17.94 -5.53
C VAL A 129 10.10 17.34 -6.88
N LEU A 130 10.06 16.01 -7.00
CA LEU A 130 9.69 15.37 -8.26
C LEU A 130 8.20 15.57 -8.59
N ALA A 131 7.31 15.45 -7.60
CA ALA A 131 5.89 15.76 -7.78
C ALA A 131 5.66 17.21 -8.22
N ALA A 132 6.44 18.17 -7.70
CA ALA A 132 6.39 19.57 -8.14
C ALA A 132 6.91 19.77 -9.58
N LEU A 133 7.89 18.98 -10.04
CA LEU A 133 8.34 18.98 -11.44
C LEU A 133 7.24 18.51 -12.39
N ARG A 134 6.49 17.46 -12.00
CA ARG A 134 5.39 16.91 -12.79
C ARG A 134 4.29 17.95 -13.07
N ASN A 135 4.06 18.85 -12.11
CA ASN A 135 3.06 19.91 -12.21
C ASN A 135 3.60 21.12 -12.98
N GLY A 136 3.72 20.99 -14.30
CA GLY A 136 4.00 22.09 -15.24
C GLY A 136 5.00 21.75 -16.34
N ASP A 137 5.05 22.59 -17.37
CA ASP A 137 6.10 22.51 -18.40
C ASP A 137 7.37 23.18 -17.87
N ARG A 138 8.22 22.39 -17.22
CA ARG A 138 9.48 22.85 -16.65
C ARG A 138 10.57 22.87 -17.71
N SER A 139 11.48 23.82 -17.63
CA SER A 139 12.69 23.87 -18.44
C SER A 139 13.68 22.75 -18.04
N THR A 140 14.58 22.39 -18.95
CA THR A 140 15.64 21.40 -18.67
C THR A 140 16.51 21.80 -17.47
N ASN A 141 16.81 23.10 -17.31
CA ASN A 141 17.64 23.59 -16.20
C ASN A 141 16.97 23.40 -14.83
N GLU A 142 15.65 23.61 -14.76
CA GLU A 142 14.87 23.37 -13.54
C GLU A 142 14.88 21.89 -13.17
N VAL A 143 14.72 21.00 -14.15
CA VAL A 143 14.81 19.54 -13.95
C VAL A 143 16.19 19.15 -13.45
N VAL A 144 17.26 19.61 -14.11
CA VAL A 144 18.65 19.32 -13.71
C VAL A 144 18.91 19.78 -12.28
N THR A 145 18.43 20.96 -11.90
CA THR A 145 18.64 21.48 -10.54
C THR A 145 17.90 20.68 -9.47
N ALA A 146 16.63 20.35 -9.72
CA ALA A 146 15.84 19.49 -8.84
C ALA A 146 16.49 18.12 -8.65
N VAL A 147 16.97 17.53 -9.75
CA VAL A 147 17.65 16.25 -9.77
C VAL A 147 19.01 16.31 -9.06
N HIS A 148 19.79 17.38 -9.23
CA HIS A 148 21.03 17.58 -8.48
C HIS A 148 20.79 17.66 -6.98
N ARG A 149 19.74 18.37 -6.54
CA ARG A 149 19.37 18.42 -5.13
C ARG A 149 19.02 17.03 -4.59
N LEU A 150 18.23 16.25 -5.31
CA LEU A 150 17.88 14.89 -4.91
C LEU A 150 19.11 13.97 -4.87
N THR A 151 20.00 14.13 -5.85
CA THR A 151 21.27 13.39 -5.91
C THR A 151 22.12 13.71 -4.68
N ALA A 152 22.22 14.98 -4.28
CA ALA A 152 22.93 15.35 -3.05
C ALA A 152 22.31 14.68 -1.81
N VAL A 153 20.97 14.70 -1.69
CA VAL A 153 20.27 14.04 -0.57
C VAL A 153 20.53 12.53 -0.53
N LEU A 154 20.57 11.87 -1.69
CA LEU A 154 20.81 10.42 -1.79
C LEU A 154 22.28 10.04 -1.60
N CYS A 155 23.18 10.81 -2.21
CA CYS A 155 24.57 10.42 -2.44
C CYS A 155 25.57 11.10 -1.51
N ASP A 156 25.23 12.18 -0.81
CA ASP A 156 26.19 12.89 0.06
C ASP A 156 26.07 12.43 1.53
N PHE A 157 24.86 12.10 1.98
CA PHE A 157 24.65 11.60 3.33
C PHE A 157 25.28 10.21 3.49
N ARG A 158 26.13 10.02 4.51
CA ARG A 158 26.85 8.76 4.81
C ARG A 158 26.50 8.16 6.17
N GLY A 159 25.43 8.62 6.81
CA GLY A 159 25.02 8.09 8.12
C GLY A 159 24.44 6.68 8.06
N GLN A 160 24.13 6.17 9.25
CA GLN A 160 23.67 4.79 9.46
C GLN A 160 22.21 4.61 9.02
N VAL A 161 21.89 3.38 8.59
CA VAL A 161 20.53 2.97 8.27
C VAL A 161 19.82 2.58 9.58
N PRO A 162 18.66 3.14 9.92
CA PRO A 162 17.86 2.68 11.04
C PRO A 162 17.45 1.21 10.82
N GLU A 163 17.79 0.33 11.75
CA GLU A 163 17.40 -1.08 11.67
C GLU A 163 16.09 -1.32 12.44
N CYS A 164 15.12 -1.98 11.80
CA CYS A 164 13.93 -2.45 12.47
C CYS A 164 14.09 -3.94 12.77
N GLY A 165 14.09 -4.32 14.05
CA GLY A 165 14.00 -5.72 14.47
C GLY A 165 12.60 -6.34 14.26
N LEU A 166 11.76 -5.72 13.42
CA LEU A 166 10.39 -6.10 13.11
C LEU A 166 10.18 -6.05 11.60
N GLU A 167 9.23 -6.85 11.10
CA GLU A 167 8.69 -6.64 9.76
C GLU A 167 7.97 -5.28 9.73
N VAL A 168 8.24 -4.46 8.71
CA VAL A 168 7.60 -3.15 8.54
C VAL A 168 6.80 -3.15 7.25
N ILE A 169 5.52 -2.83 7.36
CA ILE A 169 4.58 -2.79 6.24
C ILE A 169 4.09 -1.35 6.07
N HIS A 170 4.25 -0.81 4.86
CA HIS A 170 3.71 0.46 4.40
C HIS A 170 2.50 0.22 3.51
N ASP A 171 1.32 0.70 3.94
CA ASP A 171 0.09 0.62 3.14
C ASP A 171 -0.07 1.89 2.28
N GLN A 172 -0.08 1.71 0.95
CA GLN A 172 -0.27 2.81 0.00
C GLN A 172 -1.61 3.52 0.20
N GLU A 173 -2.67 2.78 0.50
CA GLU A 173 -4.00 3.36 0.65
C GLU A 173 -4.05 4.32 1.85
N ALA A 174 -3.43 3.93 2.97
CA ALA A 174 -3.31 4.78 4.15
C ALA A 174 -2.55 6.08 3.81
N THR A 175 -1.46 5.94 3.05
CA THR A 175 -0.62 7.07 2.60
C THR A 175 -1.38 8.08 1.75
N GLU A 176 -2.23 7.61 0.84
CA GLU A 176 -3.08 8.47 -0.01
C GLU A 176 -4.17 9.19 0.79
N THR A 177 -4.71 8.55 1.83
CA THR A 177 -5.64 9.18 2.79
C THR A 177 -4.93 10.05 3.83
N GLY A 178 -3.62 10.23 3.72
CA GLY A 178 -2.79 11.01 4.63
C GLY A 178 -2.63 10.41 6.02
N SER A 179 -3.05 9.17 6.25
CA SER A 179 -2.74 8.40 7.46
C SER A 179 -1.43 7.63 7.25
N TYR A 180 -0.36 8.06 7.92
CA TYR A 180 0.91 7.32 7.89
C TYR A 180 0.83 6.08 8.78
N GLU A 181 0.11 5.04 8.33
CA GLU A 181 0.01 3.78 9.06
C GLU A 181 1.15 2.83 8.64
N CYS A 182 2.28 2.93 9.33
CA CYS A 182 3.25 1.84 9.34
C CYS A 182 2.69 0.71 10.22
N THR A 183 2.44 -0.46 9.65
CA THR A 183 2.12 -1.65 10.44
C THR A 183 3.40 -2.39 10.76
N PHE A 184 3.62 -2.65 12.05
CA PHE A 184 4.75 -3.46 12.51
C PHE A 184 4.29 -4.92 12.67
N GLY A 185 4.96 -5.85 12.00
CA GLY A 185 4.70 -7.27 12.08
C GLY A 185 5.35 -7.93 13.30
N ASN A 186 5.83 -9.15 13.09
CA ASN A 186 6.47 -9.94 14.13
C ASN A 186 7.93 -9.51 14.36
N ILE A 187 8.44 -9.79 15.56
CA ILE A 187 9.87 -9.65 15.86
C ILE A 187 10.65 -10.58 14.93
N LEU A 188 11.56 -9.98 14.15
CA LEU A 188 12.53 -10.69 13.33
C LEU A 188 13.53 -11.32 14.31
N ASP A 189 13.45 -12.63 14.47
CA ASP A 189 14.44 -13.33 15.28
C ASP A 189 15.75 -13.41 14.51
N ASP A 190 16.83 -12.99 15.17
CA ASP A 190 18.20 -13.05 14.66
C ASP A 190 18.50 -14.46 14.14
N HIS A 191 19.10 -14.52 12.95
CA HIS A 191 19.21 -15.72 12.13
C HIS A 191 19.82 -16.90 12.92
N GLY A 192 18.97 -17.78 13.48
CA GLY A 192 19.48 -18.96 14.16
C GLY A 192 18.50 -19.84 14.93
N ASN A 193 17.48 -19.31 15.62
CA ASN A 193 16.69 -20.14 16.56
C ASN A 193 15.22 -19.73 16.78
N GLY A 194 14.73 -18.73 16.04
CA GLY A 194 13.48 -18.02 16.34
C GLY A 194 12.16 -18.77 16.14
N ASN A 195 12.13 -19.77 15.26
CA ASN A 195 10.91 -20.52 14.96
C ASN A 195 10.82 -21.85 15.72
N THR A 196 11.55 -21.98 16.83
CA THR A 196 11.41 -23.14 17.70
C THR A 196 10.06 -23.10 18.41
N VAL A 197 9.46 -24.28 18.59
CA VAL A 197 8.21 -24.44 19.37
C VAL A 197 8.34 -23.79 20.75
N ILE A 198 9.55 -23.81 21.33
CA ILE A 198 9.89 -23.20 22.62
C ILE A 198 9.75 -21.68 22.59
N ALA A 199 10.28 -20.99 21.57
CA ALA A 199 10.14 -19.55 21.44
C ALA A 199 8.65 -19.15 21.32
N ARG A 200 7.86 -19.91 20.56
CA ARG A 200 6.39 -19.69 20.46
C ARG A 200 5.69 -19.93 21.79
N PHE A 201 6.08 -20.97 22.53
CA PHE A 201 5.50 -21.28 23.85
C PHE A 201 5.86 -20.21 24.89
N GLN A 202 7.10 -19.69 24.87
CA GLN A 202 7.54 -18.60 25.72
C GLN A 202 6.79 -17.29 25.41
N ARG A 203 6.56 -16.96 24.13
CA ARG A 203 5.69 -15.82 23.75
C ARG A 203 4.26 -15.97 24.25
N ALA A 204 3.71 -17.18 24.18
CA ALA A 204 2.36 -17.47 24.69
C ALA A 204 2.28 -17.46 26.22
N SER A 205 3.41 -17.70 26.90
CA SER A 205 3.48 -17.76 28.37
C SER A 205 3.59 -16.38 29.03
N ASP A 206 4.00 -15.34 28.29
CA ASP A 206 4.14 -13.96 28.81
C ASP A 206 3.82 -12.91 27.73
N PRO A 207 2.52 -12.66 27.45
CA PRO A 207 2.08 -11.73 26.41
C PRO A 207 2.41 -10.28 26.74
N GLU A 208 2.46 -9.91 28.02
CA GLU A 208 2.80 -8.55 28.45
C GLU A 208 4.26 -8.21 28.14
N ARG A 209 5.19 -9.11 28.49
CA ARG A 209 6.61 -8.93 28.17
C ARG A 209 6.84 -8.86 26.66
N HIS A 210 6.12 -9.67 25.88
CA HIS A 210 6.20 -9.61 24.43
C HIS A 210 5.69 -8.27 23.88
N SER A 211 4.58 -7.76 24.41
CA SER A 211 4.02 -6.46 24.03
C SER A 211 4.97 -5.31 24.36
N ARG A 212 5.55 -5.30 25.57
CA ARG A 212 6.54 -4.27 25.99
C ARG A 212 7.78 -4.29 25.11
N ARG A 213 8.37 -5.47 24.88
CA ARG A 213 9.54 -5.61 23.99
C ARG A 213 9.25 -5.13 22.57
N ARG A 214 8.07 -5.45 22.04
CA ARG A 214 7.65 -4.96 20.72
C ARG A 214 7.53 -3.43 20.70
N GLN A 215 6.94 -2.83 21.74
CA GLN A 215 6.86 -1.36 21.86
C GLN A 215 8.24 -0.71 21.97
N GLU A 216 9.17 -1.30 22.73
CA GLU A 216 10.56 -0.81 22.85
C GLU A 216 11.28 -0.81 21.49
N ILE A 217 11.14 -1.88 20.69
CA ILE A 217 11.73 -1.96 19.36
C ILE A 217 11.11 -0.92 18.41
N ILE A 218 9.78 -0.76 18.44
CA ILE A 218 9.08 0.25 17.64
C ILE A 218 9.59 1.65 18.02
N GLN A 219 9.67 1.96 19.31
CA GLN A 219 10.10 3.27 19.78
C GLN A 219 11.56 3.55 19.38
N SER A 220 12.46 2.59 19.59
CA SER A 220 13.86 2.70 19.16
C SER A 220 13.99 2.91 17.65
N TYR A 221 13.15 2.25 16.85
CA TYR A 221 13.15 2.41 15.40
C TYR A 221 12.63 3.80 14.98
N VAL A 222 11.53 4.27 15.59
CA VAL A 222 10.98 5.62 15.36
C VAL A 222 11.99 6.70 15.74
N ASP A 223 12.67 6.54 16.87
CA ASP A 223 13.73 7.46 17.32
C ASP A 223 14.91 7.46 16.36
N GLY A 224 15.36 6.28 15.90
CA GLY A 224 16.41 6.16 14.89
C GLY A 224 16.05 6.80 13.55
N ILE A 225 14.79 6.72 13.11
CA ILE A 225 14.30 7.42 11.91
C ILE A 225 14.40 8.94 12.09
N ARG A 226 13.97 9.45 13.25
CA ARG A 226 14.03 10.87 13.56
C ARG A 226 15.47 11.37 13.54
N GLU A 227 16.37 10.68 14.23
CA GLU A 227 17.80 11.00 14.27
C GLU A 227 18.43 10.95 12.86
N ALA A 228 18.09 9.93 12.07
CA ALA A 228 18.58 9.82 10.69
C ALA A 228 18.12 11.00 9.83
N ARG A 229 16.85 11.42 9.94
CA ARG A 229 16.29 12.57 9.21
C ARG A 229 16.94 13.89 9.61
N GLU A 230 17.10 14.12 10.92
CA GLU A 230 17.81 15.28 11.47
C GLU A 230 19.27 15.34 11.00
N SER A 231 19.90 14.17 10.83
CA SER A 231 21.28 14.04 10.35
C SER A 231 21.43 14.18 8.82
N GLY A 232 20.33 14.20 8.06
CA GLY A 232 20.35 14.40 6.61
C GLY A 232 19.69 13.30 5.76
N ALA A 233 19.22 12.20 6.36
CA ALA A 233 18.49 11.13 5.66
C ALA A 233 17.02 11.52 5.38
N GLN A 234 16.84 12.56 4.57
CA GLN A 234 15.55 13.25 4.40
C GLN A 234 14.49 12.42 3.65
N LEU A 235 14.87 11.30 3.03
CA LEU A 235 13.98 10.44 2.24
C LEU A 235 13.54 9.15 2.97
N VAL A 236 14.00 8.94 4.20
CA VAL A 236 13.62 7.77 5.00
C VAL A 236 12.11 7.77 5.20
N HIS A 237 11.44 6.65 4.86
CA HIS A 237 9.98 6.48 4.93
C HIS A 237 9.15 7.47 4.10
N CYS A 238 9.74 8.13 3.10
CA CYS A 238 9.00 8.98 2.17
C CYS A 238 8.39 8.14 1.04
N HIS A 239 7.18 8.49 0.61
CA HIS A 239 6.51 7.90 -0.56
C HIS A 239 6.69 8.77 -1.80
N PHE A 240 6.82 8.11 -2.94
CA PHE A 240 6.93 8.70 -4.27
C PHE A 240 6.01 7.96 -5.24
N ASP A 241 5.48 8.66 -6.23
CA ASP A 241 4.73 8.04 -7.32
C ASP A 241 5.69 7.72 -8.48
N ALA A 242 5.44 6.63 -9.20
CA ALA A 242 6.27 6.24 -10.34
C ALA A 242 6.27 7.32 -11.43
N GLU A 243 5.11 7.98 -11.62
CA GLU A 243 4.90 9.05 -12.59
C GLU A 243 5.76 10.30 -12.30
N ASP A 244 6.20 10.48 -11.05
CA ASP A 244 7.07 11.61 -10.68
C ASP A 244 8.45 11.52 -11.34
N PHE A 245 8.85 10.33 -11.80
CA PHE A 245 10.14 10.08 -12.43
C PHE A 245 10.11 10.29 -13.96
N ASP A 246 8.95 10.42 -14.59
CA ASP A 246 8.85 10.48 -16.05
C ASP A 246 9.71 11.60 -16.65
N VAL A 247 9.65 12.79 -16.04
CA VAL A 247 10.44 13.95 -16.48
C VAL A 247 11.95 13.70 -16.33
N VAL A 248 12.37 13.00 -15.27
CA VAL A 248 13.78 12.70 -15.01
C VAL A 248 14.31 11.68 -16.02
N LEU A 249 13.53 10.63 -16.29
CA LEU A 249 13.88 9.58 -17.25
C LEU A 249 14.09 10.14 -18.67
N ASP A 250 13.34 11.18 -19.04
CA ASP A 250 13.47 11.84 -20.33
C ASP A 250 14.64 12.82 -20.42
N ARG A 251 14.89 13.57 -19.34
CA ARG A 251 15.69 14.81 -19.42
C ARG A 251 16.97 14.78 -18.60
N SER A 252 17.19 13.77 -17.76
CA SER A 252 18.40 13.64 -16.93
C SER A 252 18.86 12.18 -16.76
N PRO A 253 19.26 11.51 -17.86
CA PRO A 253 19.76 10.14 -17.78
C PRO A 253 21.05 10.02 -16.96
N GLU A 254 21.89 11.06 -16.92
CA GLU A 254 23.15 11.07 -16.14
C GLU A 254 22.91 10.90 -14.64
N ALA A 255 21.85 11.53 -14.10
CA ALA A 255 21.51 11.37 -12.70
C ALA A 255 20.99 9.97 -12.38
N LEU A 256 20.29 9.35 -13.33
CA LEU A 256 19.86 7.97 -13.18
C LEU A 256 21.07 7.04 -13.04
N GLU A 257 22.11 7.21 -13.85
CA GLU A 257 23.35 6.44 -13.70
C GLU A 257 23.98 6.65 -12.31
N ALA A 258 24.00 7.88 -11.80
CA ALA A 258 24.50 8.16 -10.45
C ALA A 258 23.67 7.49 -9.34
N TRP A 259 22.35 7.40 -9.50
CA TRP A 259 21.47 6.75 -8.52
C TRP A 259 21.61 5.22 -8.56
N LEU A 260 21.76 4.65 -9.76
CA LEU A 260 21.90 3.22 -9.98
C LEU A 260 23.32 2.69 -9.78
N ASP A 261 24.31 3.58 -9.60
CA ASP A 261 25.70 3.21 -9.40
C ASP A 261 25.87 2.17 -8.27
N GLY A 262 26.52 1.06 -8.59
CA GLY A 262 26.73 -0.04 -7.66
C GLY A 262 25.50 -0.92 -7.38
N MET A 263 24.46 -0.92 -8.22
CA MET A 263 23.36 -1.89 -8.16
C MET A 263 23.77 -3.28 -8.66
N ASP A 264 24.67 -3.35 -9.64
CA ASP A 264 25.18 -4.58 -10.24
C ASP A 264 26.67 -4.44 -10.60
N PRO A 265 27.61 -5.04 -9.83
CA PRO A 265 27.35 -5.86 -8.65
C PRO A 265 26.80 -5.04 -7.47
N LEU A 266 25.97 -5.67 -6.62
CA LEU A 266 25.31 -5.02 -5.50
C LEU A 266 26.31 -4.58 -4.39
N THR A 267 26.65 -3.30 -4.37
CA THR A 267 27.58 -2.69 -3.42
C THR A 267 26.90 -2.30 -2.10
N ASP A 268 27.67 -2.22 -1.01
CA ASP A 268 27.15 -1.77 0.30
C ASP A 268 26.68 -0.32 0.28
N GLU A 269 27.32 0.53 -0.54
CA GLU A 269 26.92 1.92 -0.71
C GLU A 269 25.55 2.03 -1.39
N PHE A 270 25.31 1.26 -2.46
CA PHE A 270 23.98 1.18 -3.06
C PHE A 270 22.93 0.66 -2.06
N ARG A 271 23.23 -0.42 -1.34
CA ARG A 271 22.33 -0.97 -0.30
C ARG A 271 21.95 0.09 0.73
N ARG A 272 22.92 0.88 1.19
CA ARG A 272 22.73 1.96 2.15
C ARG A 272 21.81 3.04 1.58
N ARG A 273 22.09 3.55 0.37
CA ARG A 273 21.23 4.56 -0.29
C ARG A 273 19.81 4.03 -0.51
N ALA A 274 19.68 2.80 -0.99
CA ALA A 274 18.39 2.15 -1.21
C ALA A 274 17.58 2.05 0.08
N ARG A 275 18.20 1.62 1.18
CA ARG A 275 17.54 1.49 2.49
C ARG A 275 17.13 2.84 3.11
N LEU A 276 17.90 3.89 2.89
CA LEU A 276 17.59 5.24 3.37
C LEU A 276 16.53 5.96 2.52
N ALA A 277 16.20 5.43 1.34
CA ALA A 277 15.25 6.03 0.41
C ALA A 277 14.36 4.96 -0.26
N GLN A 278 13.83 4.01 0.51
CA GLN A 278 13.16 2.82 -0.06
C GLN A 278 11.98 3.17 -0.97
N GLY A 279 11.14 4.13 -0.57
CA GLY A 279 10.01 4.58 -1.39
C GLY A 279 10.45 5.27 -2.68
N PHE A 280 11.59 5.98 -2.67
CA PHE A 280 12.18 6.57 -3.87
C PHE A 280 12.62 5.49 -4.86
N TYR A 281 13.42 4.51 -4.41
CA TYR A 281 13.93 3.46 -5.30
C TYR A 281 12.84 2.49 -5.76
N LEU A 282 11.82 2.25 -4.93
CA LEU A 282 10.63 1.50 -5.35
C LEU A 282 9.93 2.22 -6.49
N ALA A 283 9.56 3.50 -6.32
CA ALA A 283 8.89 4.27 -7.35
C ALA A 283 9.73 4.41 -8.63
N LEU A 284 11.04 4.61 -8.50
CA LEU A 284 11.98 4.59 -9.63
C LEU A 284 11.96 3.24 -10.35
N CYS A 285 11.96 2.13 -9.62
CA CYS A 285 11.88 0.79 -10.19
C CYS A 285 10.60 0.58 -10.98
N GLU A 286 9.46 1.04 -10.46
CA GLU A 286 8.17 0.98 -11.14
C GLU A 286 8.16 1.86 -12.41
N ALA A 287 8.75 3.05 -12.36
CA ALA A 287 8.89 3.93 -13.52
C ALA A 287 9.77 3.29 -14.61
N LEU A 288 10.89 2.67 -14.23
CA LEU A 288 11.76 1.95 -15.14
C LEU A 288 11.07 0.73 -15.76
N PHE A 289 10.23 0.00 -15.02
CA PHE A 289 9.42 -1.08 -15.60
C PHE A 289 8.47 -0.59 -16.71
N LYS A 290 7.97 0.65 -16.61
CA LYS A 290 7.13 1.26 -17.65
C LYS A 290 7.93 1.75 -18.86
N ARG A 291 9.19 2.17 -18.68
CA ARG A 291 9.92 2.96 -19.68
C ARG A 291 11.25 2.38 -20.16
N ASP A 292 11.96 1.66 -19.29
CA ASP A 292 13.29 1.10 -19.56
C ASP A 292 13.56 -0.17 -18.75
N LEU A 293 13.16 -1.30 -19.34
CA LEU A 293 13.33 -2.63 -18.76
C LEU A 293 14.80 -3.01 -18.54
N SER A 294 15.73 -2.46 -19.34
CA SER A 294 17.15 -2.81 -19.27
C SER A 294 17.77 -2.38 -17.94
N ARG A 295 17.29 -1.27 -17.37
CA ARG A 295 17.67 -0.78 -16.03
C ARG A 295 16.69 -1.20 -14.94
N GLY A 296 15.40 -1.32 -15.27
CA GLY A 296 14.36 -1.73 -14.32
C GLY A 296 14.55 -3.13 -13.74
N ILE A 297 14.88 -4.13 -14.59
CA ILE A 297 15.05 -5.51 -14.13
C ILE A 297 16.26 -5.69 -13.18
N PRO A 298 17.47 -5.18 -13.50
CA PRO A 298 18.59 -5.22 -12.56
C PRO A 298 18.31 -4.49 -11.25
N LEU A 299 17.71 -3.30 -11.32
CA LEU A 299 17.33 -2.56 -10.12
C LEU A 299 16.38 -3.36 -9.24
N TRP A 300 15.33 -3.93 -9.84
CA TRP A 300 14.37 -4.78 -9.12
C TRP A 300 15.06 -5.94 -8.38
N ARG A 301 15.98 -6.65 -9.04
CA ARG A 301 16.75 -7.74 -8.42
C ARG A 301 17.63 -7.24 -7.27
N ALA A 302 18.27 -6.08 -7.44
CA ALA A 302 19.09 -5.46 -6.41
C ALA A 302 18.26 -5.06 -5.18
N LEU A 303 17.09 -4.42 -5.40
CA LEU A 303 16.19 -3.98 -4.34
C LEU A 303 15.61 -5.15 -3.53
N ARG A 304 15.22 -6.25 -4.18
CA ARG A 304 14.75 -7.46 -3.49
C ARG A 304 15.78 -8.05 -2.53
N GLN A 305 17.07 -7.81 -2.75
CA GLN A 305 18.15 -8.29 -1.90
C GLN A 305 18.49 -7.34 -0.75
N CYS A 306 18.04 -6.08 -0.78
CA CYS A 306 18.47 -5.08 0.19
C CYS A 306 17.34 -4.37 0.95
N LEU A 307 16.14 -4.24 0.37
CA LEU A 307 15.01 -3.60 1.04
C LEU A 307 14.39 -4.53 2.07
N TYR A 308 13.89 -3.94 3.16
CA TYR A 308 13.31 -4.67 4.30
C TYR A 308 11.90 -4.19 4.65
N ILE A 309 11.46 -3.06 4.10
CA ILE A 309 10.08 -2.58 4.23
C ILE A 309 9.27 -3.16 3.09
N GLN A 310 8.15 -3.78 3.43
CA GLN A 310 7.15 -4.21 2.47
C GLN A 310 6.22 -3.03 2.15
N PHE A 311 6.13 -2.67 0.88
CA PHE A 311 5.17 -1.67 0.41
C PHE A 311 4.00 -2.40 -0.21
N ILE A 312 2.82 -2.26 0.38
CA ILE A 312 1.60 -2.93 -0.06
C ILE A 312 0.75 -1.95 -0.85
N ASN A 313 0.29 -2.34 -2.03
CA ASN A 313 -0.63 -1.52 -2.82
C ASN A 313 -2.09 -1.64 -2.33
N ARG A 314 -3.01 -0.90 -2.95
CA ARG A 314 -4.45 -0.98 -2.67
C ARG A 314 -5.04 -2.39 -2.79
N SER A 315 -4.39 -3.24 -3.58
CA SER A 315 -4.75 -4.64 -3.77
C SER A 315 -4.09 -5.58 -2.74
N GLY A 316 -3.47 -5.08 -1.69
CA GLY A 316 -2.94 -5.94 -0.62
C GLY A 316 -1.74 -6.79 -1.04
N ILE A 317 -1.10 -6.51 -2.19
CA ILE A 317 0.08 -7.22 -2.69
C ILE A 317 1.33 -6.35 -2.58
N ASP A 318 2.48 -7.00 -2.39
CA ASP A 318 3.79 -6.36 -2.31
C ASP A 318 4.17 -5.72 -3.66
N ARG A 319 4.29 -4.39 -3.66
CA ARG A 319 4.64 -3.55 -4.82
C ARG A 319 6.00 -3.92 -5.39
N LEU A 320 7.02 -4.16 -4.55
CA LEU A 320 8.34 -4.51 -5.04
C LEU A 320 8.33 -5.92 -5.65
N LYS A 321 7.71 -6.89 -4.94
CA LYS A 321 7.65 -8.27 -5.42
C LYS A 321 6.96 -8.37 -6.78
N TYR A 322 5.85 -7.66 -6.94
CA TYR A 322 5.01 -7.72 -8.15
C TYR A 322 5.16 -6.53 -9.10
N ALA A 323 6.17 -5.68 -8.92
CA ALA A 323 6.49 -4.59 -9.85
C ALA A 323 6.63 -5.04 -11.32
N PRO A 324 7.25 -6.20 -11.64
CA PRO A 324 7.35 -6.67 -13.02
C PRO A 324 5.99 -6.89 -13.69
N SER A 325 4.97 -7.28 -12.91
CA SER A 325 3.62 -7.49 -13.43
C SER A 325 3.01 -6.20 -13.96
N MET A 326 3.41 -5.03 -13.45
CA MET A 326 2.86 -3.74 -13.86
C MET A 326 3.38 -3.25 -15.22
N ALA A 327 4.45 -3.88 -15.73
CA ALA A 327 4.99 -3.58 -17.05
C ALA A 327 4.11 -4.17 -18.16
N ARG A 328 4.22 -3.59 -19.36
CA ARG A 328 3.57 -4.15 -20.54
C ARG A 328 4.08 -5.59 -20.78
N PRO A 329 3.19 -6.57 -21.05
CA PRO A 329 3.60 -7.94 -21.31
C PRO A 329 4.59 -8.04 -22.49
N CYS A 330 5.78 -8.56 -22.22
CA CYS A 330 6.82 -8.84 -23.22
C CYS A 330 7.71 -10.01 -22.76
N PRO A 331 8.56 -10.59 -23.63
CA PRO A 331 9.38 -11.76 -23.28
C PRO A 331 10.29 -11.55 -22.06
N GLU A 332 10.87 -10.37 -21.91
CA GLU A 332 11.75 -9.99 -20.80
C GLU A 332 10.99 -10.00 -19.47
N ILE A 333 9.78 -9.43 -19.46
CA ILE A 333 8.89 -9.45 -18.29
C ILE A 333 8.44 -10.87 -17.98
N HIS A 334 8.03 -11.65 -18.99
CA HIS A 334 7.65 -13.04 -18.77
C HIS A 334 8.80 -13.86 -18.16
N ALA A 335 10.06 -13.62 -18.56
CA ALA A 335 11.21 -14.29 -17.95
C ALA A 335 11.36 -13.95 -16.46
N VAL A 336 11.12 -12.69 -16.07
CA VAL A 336 11.11 -12.26 -14.67
C VAL A 336 9.92 -12.85 -13.90
N LEU A 337 8.74 -12.89 -14.52
CA LEU A 337 7.57 -13.52 -13.91
C LEU A 337 7.77 -15.03 -13.72
N GLU A 338 8.48 -15.72 -14.62
CA GLU A 338 8.87 -17.12 -14.42
C GLU A 338 9.83 -17.32 -13.24
N GLU A 339 10.77 -16.39 -13.01
CA GLU A 339 11.65 -16.39 -11.83
C GLU A 339 10.81 -16.38 -10.54
N LEU A 340 9.87 -15.44 -10.45
CA LEU A 340 8.94 -15.30 -9.32
C LEU A 340 7.96 -16.46 -9.20
N TYR A 341 7.53 -17.04 -10.32
CA TYR A 341 6.58 -18.15 -10.36
C TYR A 341 7.26 -19.48 -10.04
N SER A 342 8.58 -19.53 -9.95
CA SER A 342 9.29 -20.74 -9.56
C SER A 342 8.86 -21.23 -8.17
N LEU A 343 8.99 -22.53 -7.90
CA LEU A 343 8.71 -23.11 -6.58
C LEU A 343 9.64 -22.60 -5.47
N ASN A 344 10.73 -21.92 -5.84
CA ASN A 344 11.65 -21.29 -4.90
C ASN A 344 11.11 -19.95 -4.40
N GLU A 345 10.28 -19.27 -5.19
CA GLU A 345 9.81 -17.91 -4.90
C GLU A 345 8.31 -17.88 -4.52
N ALA A 346 7.49 -18.73 -5.14
CA ALA A 346 6.08 -18.90 -4.80
C ALA A 346 5.89 -20.14 -3.91
N GLN A 347 6.00 -19.95 -2.60
CA GLN A 347 6.09 -21.06 -1.62
C GLN A 347 4.81 -21.26 -0.79
N SER A 348 3.86 -20.35 -0.90
CA SER A 348 2.61 -20.39 -0.14
C SER A 348 1.37 -20.17 -1.00
N ASP A 349 0.21 -20.55 -0.47
CA ASP A 349 -1.08 -20.24 -1.10
C ASP A 349 -1.26 -18.73 -1.20
N SER A 350 -0.76 -17.96 -0.22
CA SER A 350 -0.73 -16.50 -0.30
C SER A 350 0.03 -16.01 -1.54
N ASP A 351 1.22 -16.55 -1.82
CA ASP A 351 1.99 -16.16 -3.01
C ASP A 351 1.24 -16.48 -4.31
N LEU A 352 0.60 -17.65 -4.36
CA LEU A 352 -0.15 -18.10 -5.53
C LEU A 352 -1.38 -17.21 -5.79
N LEU A 353 -2.07 -16.77 -4.73
CA LEU A 353 -3.18 -15.83 -4.85
C LEU A 353 -2.71 -14.44 -5.26
N ASP A 354 -1.63 -13.93 -4.67
CA ASP A 354 -1.05 -12.64 -5.05
C ASP A 354 -0.65 -12.62 -6.55
N PHE A 355 -0.19 -13.75 -7.09
CA PHE A 355 0.06 -13.92 -8.52
C PHE A 355 -1.20 -13.79 -9.37
N ILE A 356 -2.32 -14.39 -8.95
CA ILE A 356 -3.61 -14.26 -9.64
C ILE A 356 -4.05 -12.79 -9.61
N VAL A 357 -3.96 -12.14 -8.45
CA VAL A 357 -4.29 -10.72 -8.28
C VAL A 357 -3.45 -9.85 -9.22
N ALA A 358 -2.12 -10.00 -9.19
CA ALA A 358 -1.21 -9.24 -10.03
C ALA A 358 -1.47 -9.50 -11.53
N ALA A 359 -1.60 -10.77 -11.93
CA ALA A 359 -1.80 -11.12 -13.34
C ALA A 359 -3.10 -10.57 -13.93
N ARG A 360 -4.16 -10.56 -13.12
CA ARG A 360 -5.46 -10.03 -13.56
C ARG A 360 -5.50 -8.48 -13.51
N ASN A 361 -4.80 -7.82 -12.58
CA ASN A 361 -4.75 -6.35 -12.49
C ASN A 361 -3.90 -5.70 -13.58
N PHE A 362 -2.94 -6.42 -14.15
CA PHE A 362 -1.93 -5.86 -15.06
C PHE A 362 -1.77 -6.65 -16.37
N ASP A 363 -2.87 -7.14 -16.95
CA ASP A 363 -2.93 -7.77 -18.27
C ASP A 363 -1.99 -8.99 -18.51
N ASN A 364 -1.51 -9.62 -17.44
CA ASN A 364 -0.61 -10.79 -17.49
C ASN A 364 -1.35 -12.13 -17.31
N LEU A 365 -2.70 -12.11 -17.28
CA LEU A 365 -3.52 -13.30 -17.08
C LEU A 365 -3.31 -14.38 -18.15
N LYS A 366 -3.05 -13.98 -19.40
CA LYS A 366 -2.77 -14.92 -20.49
C LYS A 366 -1.49 -15.73 -20.22
N TRP A 367 -0.41 -15.05 -19.84
CA TRP A 367 0.85 -15.70 -19.48
C TRP A 367 0.65 -16.67 -18.30
N LEU A 368 -0.07 -16.25 -17.25
CA LEU A 368 -0.31 -17.11 -16.08
C LEU A 368 -1.14 -18.37 -16.45
N LYS A 369 -2.13 -18.23 -17.33
CA LYS A 369 -2.89 -19.39 -17.86
C LYS A 369 -1.98 -20.37 -18.60
N GLU A 370 -1.06 -19.87 -19.42
CA GLU A 370 -0.08 -20.71 -20.13
C GLU A 370 0.91 -21.37 -19.15
N ALA A 371 1.36 -20.66 -18.11
CA ALA A 371 2.22 -21.21 -17.05
C ALA A 371 1.53 -22.35 -16.29
N VAL A 372 0.25 -22.20 -15.95
CA VAL A 372 -0.55 -23.26 -15.31
C VAL A 372 -0.72 -24.48 -16.21
N LEU A 373 -0.91 -24.29 -17.53
CA LEU A 373 -0.96 -25.41 -18.47
C LEU A 373 0.38 -26.16 -18.57
N ARG A 374 1.52 -25.44 -18.54
CA ARG A 374 2.85 -26.05 -18.47
C ARG A 374 3.03 -26.88 -17.19
N ASP A 375 2.58 -26.35 -16.07
CA ASP A 375 2.65 -27.02 -14.78
C ASP A 375 1.78 -28.28 -14.70
N GLU A 376 0.60 -28.24 -15.30
CA GLU A 376 -0.30 -29.39 -15.39
C GLU A 376 0.30 -30.52 -16.24
N ALA A 377 1.00 -30.16 -17.32
CA ALA A 377 1.72 -31.10 -18.18
C ALA A 377 3.06 -31.58 -17.59
N SER A 378 3.52 -30.97 -16.49
CA SER A 378 4.82 -31.27 -15.88
C SER A 378 4.84 -32.66 -15.21
N ALA A 379 5.98 -33.34 -15.31
CA ALA A 379 6.23 -34.55 -14.53
C ALA A 379 6.41 -34.27 -13.03
N CYS A 380 6.68 -33.01 -12.65
CA CYS A 380 6.88 -32.60 -11.26
C CYS A 380 5.54 -32.60 -10.50
N PRO A 381 5.39 -33.41 -9.42
CA PRO A 381 4.16 -33.46 -8.64
C PRO A 381 3.75 -32.11 -8.04
N ALA A 382 4.73 -31.28 -7.65
CA ALA A 382 4.49 -29.96 -7.07
C ALA A 382 3.94 -28.96 -8.10
N HIS A 383 4.43 -29.00 -9.34
CA HIS A 383 3.87 -28.19 -10.44
C HIS A 383 2.41 -28.59 -10.70
N ARG A 384 2.12 -29.90 -10.80
CA ARG A 384 0.74 -30.36 -10.98
C ARG A 384 -0.19 -29.97 -9.84
N ARG A 385 0.31 -29.93 -8.59
CA ARG A 385 -0.48 -29.45 -7.43
C ARG A 385 -0.79 -27.96 -7.54
N ARG A 386 0.23 -27.15 -7.85
CA ARG A 386 0.08 -25.71 -8.10
C ARG A 386 -0.90 -25.44 -9.25
N ALA A 387 -0.82 -26.18 -10.35
CA ALA A 387 -1.77 -26.08 -11.44
C ALA A 387 -3.20 -26.46 -11.02
N ALA A 388 -3.36 -27.56 -10.27
CA ALA A 388 -4.68 -27.97 -9.74
C ALA A 388 -5.29 -26.91 -8.81
N PHE A 389 -4.46 -26.20 -8.04
CA PHE A 389 -4.87 -25.08 -7.19
C PHE A 389 -5.26 -23.84 -8.01
N LEU A 390 -4.40 -23.40 -8.93
CA LEU A 390 -4.58 -22.15 -9.66
C LEU A 390 -5.67 -22.24 -10.75
N ARG A 391 -5.79 -23.38 -11.44
CA ARG A 391 -6.63 -23.49 -12.65
C ARG A 391 -8.09 -23.07 -12.42
N PRO A 392 -8.79 -23.53 -11.37
CA PRO A 392 -10.17 -23.09 -11.12
C PRO A 392 -10.28 -21.59 -10.82
N LEU A 393 -9.25 -21.01 -10.19
CA LEU A 393 -9.20 -19.59 -9.82
C LEU A 393 -8.88 -18.67 -11.02
N LEU A 394 -8.41 -19.19 -12.15
CA LEU A 394 -8.10 -18.36 -13.33
C LEU A 394 -9.31 -18.09 -14.25
N SER A 395 -10.41 -18.81 -14.05
CA SER A 395 -11.67 -18.54 -14.74
C SER A 395 -12.35 -17.32 -14.13
N GLN A 396 -13.10 -16.55 -14.94
CA GLN A 396 -13.94 -15.51 -14.37
C GLN A 396 -15.00 -16.17 -13.50
N PRO A 397 -15.29 -15.64 -12.30
CA PRO A 397 -16.29 -16.20 -11.42
C PRO A 397 -17.71 -15.92 -11.97
N GLU A 398 -18.12 -16.63 -13.01
CA GLU A 398 -19.54 -16.66 -13.38
C GLU A 398 -20.24 -17.60 -12.41
N ILE A 399 -21.41 -17.20 -11.90
CA ILE A 399 -22.29 -18.15 -11.19
C ILE A 399 -22.68 -19.18 -12.23
N ALA A 400 -21.99 -20.31 -12.24
CA ALA A 400 -22.28 -21.39 -13.14
C ALA A 400 -23.69 -21.90 -12.83
N GLY A 401 -24.63 -21.63 -13.74
CA GLY A 401 -26.00 -22.11 -13.62
C GLY A 401 -26.11 -23.64 -13.65
N ASP A 402 -25.11 -24.31 -14.23
CA ASP A 402 -25.14 -25.76 -14.52
C ASP A 402 -23.84 -26.52 -14.13
N GLU A 403 -22.87 -25.91 -13.44
CA GLU A 403 -21.72 -26.70 -12.95
C GLU A 403 -22.12 -27.50 -11.71
N GLU A 404 -22.13 -28.83 -11.82
CA GLU A 404 -22.32 -29.74 -10.70
C GLU A 404 -21.29 -29.45 -9.61
N TRP A 405 -21.77 -29.06 -8.42
CA TRP A 405 -20.96 -29.02 -7.20
C TRP A 405 -20.19 -30.33 -7.05
N PRO A 406 -18.94 -30.29 -6.56
CA PRO A 406 -18.20 -31.52 -6.28
C PRO A 406 -19.06 -32.47 -5.44
N SER A 407 -19.44 -33.61 -6.03
CA SER A 407 -20.25 -34.64 -5.37
C SER A 407 -19.54 -35.99 -5.49
N GLY A 408 -19.58 -36.79 -4.43
CA GLY A 408 -18.93 -38.11 -4.35
C GLY A 408 -17.71 -38.18 -3.42
N SER A 409 -17.28 -39.41 -3.10
CA SER A 409 -16.11 -39.66 -2.28
C SER A 409 -14.82 -39.42 -3.06
N GLN A 410 -13.94 -38.57 -2.53
CA GLN A 410 -12.68 -38.21 -3.20
C GLN A 410 -11.64 -39.32 -3.05
N VAL A 411 -11.15 -39.84 -4.18
CA VAL A 411 -10.22 -40.98 -4.21
C VAL A 411 -8.76 -40.52 -4.39
N VAL A 412 -8.53 -39.29 -4.90
CA VAL A 412 -7.19 -38.82 -5.30
C VAL A 412 -6.91 -37.39 -4.82
N GLU A 413 -5.72 -37.16 -4.25
CA GLU A 413 -5.29 -35.87 -3.69
C GLU A 413 -5.47 -34.68 -4.67
N TYR A 414 -5.12 -34.85 -5.95
CA TYR A 414 -5.24 -33.79 -6.96
C TYR A 414 -6.69 -33.38 -7.23
N GLN A 415 -7.62 -34.33 -7.18
CA GLN A 415 -9.04 -34.04 -7.32
C GLN A 415 -9.54 -33.26 -6.12
N TRP A 416 -9.09 -33.63 -4.90
CA TRP A 416 -9.40 -32.88 -3.69
C TRP A 416 -8.95 -31.41 -3.78
N ILE A 417 -7.69 -31.15 -4.19
CA ILE A 417 -7.17 -29.77 -4.36
C ILE A 417 -8.03 -29.00 -5.37
N ARG A 418 -8.28 -29.61 -6.53
CA ARG A 418 -9.06 -28.98 -7.61
C ARG A 418 -10.50 -28.67 -7.17
N ASP A 419 -11.14 -29.57 -6.42
CA ASP A 419 -12.49 -29.36 -5.89
C ASP A 419 -12.52 -28.24 -4.86
N GLN A 420 -11.54 -28.19 -3.94
CA GLN A 420 -11.42 -27.08 -2.98
C GLN A 420 -11.23 -25.75 -3.70
N SER A 421 -10.33 -25.69 -4.68
CA SER A 421 -10.12 -24.47 -5.48
C SER A 421 -11.34 -24.09 -6.31
N ARG A 422 -12.15 -25.05 -6.77
CA ARG A 422 -13.42 -24.77 -7.43
C ARG A 422 -14.47 -24.21 -6.46
N ILE A 423 -14.55 -24.74 -5.23
CA ILE A 423 -15.41 -24.17 -4.19
C ILE A 423 -15.01 -22.73 -3.90
N VAL A 424 -13.71 -22.45 -3.78
CA VAL A 424 -13.20 -21.07 -3.62
C VAL A 424 -13.60 -20.22 -4.83
N ALA A 425 -13.33 -20.65 -6.07
CA ALA A 425 -13.69 -19.91 -7.28
C ALA A 425 -15.20 -19.60 -7.37
N GLN A 426 -16.07 -20.56 -7.04
CA GLN A 426 -17.51 -20.37 -7.01
C GLN A 426 -17.93 -19.40 -5.89
N THR A 427 -17.30 -19.50 -4.72
CA THR A 427 -17.50 -18.58 -3.59
C THR A 427 -17.11 -17.15 -3.98
N GLN A 428 -16.02 -16.99 -4.74
CA GLN A 428 -15.64 -15.71 -5.34
C GLN A 428 -16.75 -15.17 -6.27
N GLY A 429 -17.35 -16.03 -7.10
CA GLY A 429 -18.46 -15.65 -7.99
C GLY A 429 -19.71 -15.21 -7.25
N PHE A 430 -20.07 -15.91 -6.17
CA PHE A 430 -21.16 -15.46 -5.31
C PHE A 430 -20.85 -14.11 -4.67
N ALA A 431 -19.62 -13.90 -4.19
CA ALA A 431 -19.23 -12.65 -3.59
C ALA A 431 -19.27 -11.49 -4.59
N SER A 432 -18.71 -11.65 -5.80
CA SER A 432 -18.81 -10.67 -6.88
C SER A 432 -20.27 -10.35 -7.24
N TYR A 433 -21.12 -11.38 -7.33
CA TYR A 433 -22.55 -11.21 -7.60
C TYR A 433 -23.27 -10.43 -6.50
N TRP A 434 -23.07 -10.78 -5.23
CA TRP A 434 -23.72 -10.09 -4.12
C TRP A 434 -23.21 -8.68 -3.93
N LEU A 435 -21.94 -8.41 -4.22
CA LEU A 435 -21.40 -7.06 -4.22
C LEU A 435 -21.98 -6.20 -5.35
N LYS A 436 -22.14 -6.78 -6.54
CA LYS A 436 -22.86 -6.14 -7.65
C LYS A 436 -24.31 -5.85 -7.25
N LYS A 437 -25.01 -6.80 -6.62
CA LYS A 437 -26.38 -6.59 -6.12
C LYS A 437 -26.46 -5.53 -5.02
N PHE A 438 -25.48 -5.47 -4.13
CA PHE A 438 -25.34 -4.38 -3.16
C PHE A 438 -25.23 -3.02 -3.85
N ALA A 439 -24.37 -2.91 -4.87
CA ALA A 439 -24.20 -1.68 -5.65
C ALA A 439 -25.50 -1.27 -6.37
N GLU A 440 -26.20 -2.22 -6.99
CA GLU A 440 -27.46 -2.04 -7.72
C GLU A 440 -28.70 -1.84 -6.85
N ALA A 441 -28.64 -2.09 -5.54
CA ALA A 441 -29.85 -2.06 -4.69
C ALA A 441 -30.47 -0.66 -4.56
N ASP A 442 -31.78 -0.54 -4.79
CA ASP A 442 -32.48 0.75 -4.68
C ASP A 442 -33.00 1.07 -3.28
N SER A 443 -32.78 0.19 -2.30
CA SER A 443 -33.18 0.42 -0.91
C SER A 443 -32.07 0.07 0.09
N PRO A 444 -32.01 0.78 1.24
CA PRO A 444 -31.07 0.46 2.32
C PRO A 444 -31.18 -0.99 2.81
N ASP A 445 -32.41 -1.51 2.95
CA ASP A 445 -32.65 -2.86 3.46
C ASP A 445 -32.11 -3.94 2.50
N SER A 446 -32.37 -3.79 1.20
CA SER A 446 -31.85 -4.69 0.18
C SER A 446 -30.32 -4.62 0.10
N ALA A 447 -29.76 -3.40 0.12
CA ALA A 447 -28.32 -3.20 0.17
C ALA A 447 -27.71 -3.92 1.39
N HIS A 448 -28.26 -3.70 2.58
CA HIS A 448 -27.77 -4.33 3.79
C HIS A 448 -27.86 -5.87 3.74
N ALA A 449 -28.96 -6.43 3.20
CA ALA A 449 -29.10 -7.87 3.03
C ALA A 449 -28.06 -8.45 2.05
N TYR A 450 -27.86 -7.81 0.91
CA TYR A 450 -26.83 -8.22 -0.06
C TYR A 450 -25.42 -8.09 0.48
N TRP A 451 -25.14 -7.05 1.29
CA TRP A 451 -23.85 -6.92 1.96
C TRP A 451 -23.56 -8.08 2.92
N LYS A 452 -24.58 -8.52 3.69
CA LYS A 452 -24.43 -9.69 4.57
C LYS A 452 -24.11 -10.96 3.78
N LEU A 453 -24.75 -11.16 2.63
CA LEU A 453 -24.48 -12.29 1.75
C LEU A 453 -23.10 -12.19 1.12
N PHE A 454 -22.71 -11.00 0.65
CA PHE A 454 -21.34 -10.73 0.21
C PHE A 454 -20.33 -11.12 1.28
N ARG A 455 -20.49 -10.62 2.51
CA ARG A 455 -19.61 -10.93 3.63
C ARG A 455 -19.52 -12.42 3.98
N ALA A 456 -20.59 -13.18 3.77
CA ALA A 456 -20.58 -14.63 3.97
C ALA A 456 -19.79 -15.37 2.89
N CYS A 457 -19.67 -14.79 1.70
CA CYS A 457 -18.95 -15.36 0.56
C CYS A 457 -17.57 -14.72 0.31
N CYS A 458 -17.23 -13.63 0.99
CA CYS A 458 -16.07 -12.83 0.64
C CYS A 458 -14.78 -13.45 1.18
N ASP A 459 -13.81 -13.70 0.29
CA ASP A 459 -12.45 -14.13 0.62
C ASP A 459 -11.43 -13.00 0.38
N ARG A 460 -10.15 -13.27 0.66
CA ARG A 460 -9.07 -12.29 0.49
C ARG A 460 -9.02 -11.72 -0.94
N ASP A 461 -9.16 -12.56 -1.96
CA ASP A 461 -9.07 -12.16 -3.36
C ASP A 461 -10.22 -11.23 -3.75
N VAL A 462 -11.46 -11.55 -3.40
CA VAL A 462 -12.63 -10.72 -3.75
C VAL A 462 -12.56 -9.35 -3.06
N GLN A 463 -12.08 -9.29 -1.82
CA GLN A 463 -11.93 -8.03 -1.08
C GLN A 463 -10.91 -7.11 -1.75
N ILE A 464 -9.78 -7.69 -2.16
CA ILE A 464 -8.70 -7.02 -2.88
C ILE A 464 -9.16 -6.53 -4.26
N TRP A 465 -9.98 -7.32 -4.94
CA TRP A 465 -10.40 -7.09 -6.33
C TRP A 465 -11.48 -6.02 -6.47
N HIS A 466 -12.52 -6.12 -5.66
CA HIS A 466 -13.76 -5.42 -5.99
C HIS A 466 -13.91 -4.09 -5.28
N LEU A 467 -13.31 -3.90 -4.10
CA LEU A 467 -13.44 -2.64 -3.37
C LEU A 467 -12.57 -1.50 -3.94
N SER A 468 -11.54 -1.82 -4.70
CA SER A 468 -10.68 -0.83 -5.38
C SER A 468 -11.22 -0.37 -6.74
N GLY A 469 -12.15 -1.12 -7.35
CA GLY A 469 -12.61 -0.90 -8.73
C GLY A 469 -14.12 -0.65 -8.88
N TYR A 470 -14.95 -0.86 -7.85
CA TYR A 470 -16.37 -0.52 -7.93
C TYR A 470 -16.57 0.99 -7.82
N SER A 471 -16.63 1.57 -9.00
CA SER A 471 -17.40 2.76 -9.28
C SER A 471 -18.88 2.43 -8.90
N LEU A 472 -19.39 2.95 -7.77
CA LEU A 472 -20.77 2.70 -7.28
C LEU A 472 -21.84 3.47 -8.10
N TYR A 473 -21.82 3.41 -9.44
CA TYR A 473 -22.64 4.26 -10.32
C TYR A 473 -23.99 3.64 -10.74
N ALA A 474 -24.49 2.61 -10.05
CA ALA A 474 -25.75 1.99 -10.43
C ALA A 474 -27.00 2.66 -9.83
N SER A 475 -26.86 3.41 -8.73
CA SER A 475 -28.01 4.09 -8.11
C SER A 475 -28.11 5.52 -8.65
N GLU A 476 -29.26 5.86 -9.23
CA GLU A 476 -29.60 7.24 -9.62
C GLU A 476 -29.86 8.13 -8.39
N ASP A 477 -30.12 7.53 -7.21
CA ASP A 477 -30.25 8.25 -5.95
C ASP A 477 -28.88 8.53 -5.33
N THR A 478 -28.46 9.79 -5.43
CA THR A 478 -27.23 10.32 -4.85
C THR A 478 -27.14 10.06 -3.35
N THR A 479 -28.27 10.06 -2.64
CA THR A 479 -28.35 9.89 -1.19
C THR A 479 -27.94 8.47 -0.79
N LEU A 480 -28.59 7.46 -1.37
CA LEU A 480 -28.30 6.06 -1.12
C LEU A 480 -26.90 5.67 -1.63
N LYS A 481 -26.45 6.24 -2.76
CA LYS A 481 -25.10 6.03 -3.28
C LYS A 481 -24.03 6.43 -2.27
N VAL A 482 -24.09 7.67 -1.75
CA VAL A 482 -23.10 8.13 -0.77
C VAL A 482 -23.20 7.33 0.54
N ALA A 483 -24.39 6.85 0.89
CA ALA A 483 -24.58 5.99 2.06
C ALA A 483 -23.83 4.67 1.94
N LYS A 484 -23.89 4.06 0.75
CA LYS A 484 -23.13 2.84 0.44
C LYS A 484 -21.63 3.09 0.43
N GLU A 485 -21.17 4.20 -0.16
CA GLU A 485 -19.74 4.59 -0.16
C GLU A 485 -19.21 4.75 1.28
N SER A 486 -19.92 5.50 2.11
CA SER A 486 -19.57 5.72 3.52
C SER A 486 -19.54 4.40 4.30
N PHE A 487 -20.54 3.54 4.08
CA PHE A 487 -20.62 2.23 4.70
C PHE A 487 -19.45 1.32 4.27
N LEU A 488 -19.08 1.30 2.98
CA LEU A 488 -17.93 0.55 2.48
C LEU A 488 -16.63 1.03 3.11
N GLN A 489 -16.41 2.35 3.18
CA GLN A 489 -15.23 2.93 3.85
C GLN A 489 -15.13 2.45 5.30
N GLN A 490 -16.24 2.48 6.05
CA GLN A 490 -16.26 2.00 7.43
C GLN A 490 -15.96 0.50 7.54
N GLN A 491 -16.55 -0.32 6.67
CA GLN A 491 -16.35 -1.76 6.67
C GLN A 491 -14.95 -2.17 6.16
N ARG A 492 -14.25 -1.28 5.44
CA ARG A 492 -12.93 -1.57 4.87
C ARG A 492 -11.91 -1.96 5.93
N ARG A 493 -11.93 -1.32 7.11
CA ARG A 493 -11.05 -1.67 8.24
C ARG A 493 -11.32 -3.08 8.79
N ASP A 494 -12.60 -3.43 8.97
CA ASP A 494 -12.99 -4.76 9.43
C ASP A 494 -12.57 -5.84 8.44
N LEU A 495 -12.73 -5.55 7.14
CA LEU A 495 -12.30 -6.43 6.05
C LEU A 495 -10.78 -6.57 6.00
N LYS A 496 -10.02 -5.46 6.09
CA LYS A 496 -8.55 -5.48 6.19
C LYS A 496 -8.07 -6.36 7.34
N ARG A 497 -8.68 -6.23 8.54
CA ARG A 497 -8.34 -7.06 9.70
C ARG A 497 -8.59 -8.55 9.44
N SER A 498 -9.75 -8.89 8.87
CA SER A 498 -10.08 -10.27 8.51
C SER A 498 -9.09 -10.84 7.48
N ASN A 499 -8.62 -10.01 6.54
CA ASN A 499 -7.63 -10.42 5.54
C ASN A 499 -6.28 -10.75 6.14
N THR A 500 -5.81 -9.99 7.13
CA THR A 500 -4.54 -10.27 7.81
C THR A 500 -4.56 -11.65 8.47
N GLU A 501 -5.69 -12.04 9.06
CA GLU A 501 -5.86 -13.36 9.66
C GLU A 501 -5.87 -14.48 8.59
N ILE A 502 -6.59 -14.28 7.49
CA ILE A 502 -6.63 -15.23 6.37
C ILE A 502 -5.25 -15.35 5.70
N ALA A 503 -4.57 -14.23 5.42
CA ALA A 503 -3.23 -14.20 4.83
C ALA A 503 -2.20 -14.93 5.73
N SER A 504 -2.32 -14.79 7.05
CA SER A 504 -1.48 -15.53 8.01
C SER A 504 -1.69 -17.05 7.94
N GLN A 505 -2.92 -17.50 7.65
CA GLN A 505 -3.20 -18.92 7.44
C GLN A 505 -2.68 -19.41 6.09
N LEU A 506 -2.94 -18.66 5.01
CA LEU A 506 -2.53 -19.00 3.65
C LEU A 506 -1.00 -18.97 3.44
N SER A 507 -0.29 -18.11 4.17
CA SER A 507 1.19 -18.10 4.19
C SER A 507 1.79 -19.34 4.85
N GLN A 508 0.99 -20.10 5.62
CA GLN A 508 1.39 -21.36 6.25
C GLN A 508 0.91 -22.60 5.50
N SER A 509 0.37 -22.46 4.29
CA SER A 509 -0.07 -23.58 3.46
C SER A 509 0.44 -23.47 2.03
N PHE A 510 0.54 -24.60 1.35
CA PHE A 510 0.78 -24.68 -0.09
C PHE A 510 -0.11 -25.78 -0.67
N SER A 511 -0.98 -25.38 -1.61
CA SER A 511 -2.12 -26.16 -2.11
C SER A 511 -2.95 -26.76 -0.96
N TYR A 512 -3.34 -25.92 0.01
CA TYR A 512 -4.09 -26.26 1.24
C TYR A 512 -3.41 -27.24 2.21
N LYS A 513 -2.17 -27.64 1.94
CA LYS A 513 -1.37 -28.43 2.89
C LYS A 513 -0.52 -27.52 3.73
N ARG A 514 -0.62 -27.66 5.05
CA ARG A 514 0.19 -26.88 5.99
C ARG A 514 1.68 -27.12 5.73
N THR A 515 2.42 -26.07 5.43
CA THR A 515 3.86 -26.09 5.26
C THR A 515 4.51 -26.03 6.64
N THR A 516 4.96 -27.17 7.16
CA THR A 516 5.91 -27.13 8.28
C THR A 516 7.26 -26.74 7.71
N THR A 517 7.89 -25.70 8.27
CA THR A 517 9.15 -25.12 7.78
C THR A 517 10.29 -26.14 7.65
N ALA A 518 10.17 -27.29 8.32
CA ALA A 518 11.14 -28.39 8.32
C ALA A 518 10.98 -29.42 7.18
N LEU A 519 9.92 -29.38 6.37
CA LEU A 519 9.59 -30.44 5.40
C LEU A 519 9.11 -29.88 4.05
N LEU A 520 9.87 -28.96 3.45
CA LEU A 520 9.77 -28.72 2.01
C LEU A 520 10.88 -29.56 1.33
N PRO A 521 10.57 -30.77 0.81
CA PRO A 521 11.59 -31.66 0.25
C PRO A 521 12.34 -31.10 -0.97
N TRP A 522 11.93 -29.95 -1.52
CA TRP A 522 12.66 -29.25 -2.58
C TRP A 522 13.56 -28.11 -2.09
N ARG A 523 13.50 -27.71 -0.81
CA ARG A 523 14.49 -26.79 -0.20
C ARG A 523 15.86 -27.45 0.02
N ALA A 524 15.91 -28.78 0.02
CA ALA A 524 17.14 -29.56 0.18
C ALA A 524 17.68 -29.98 -1.19
N ARG A 525 18.06 -29.02 -2.04
CA ARG A 525 18.97 -29.26 -3.18
C ARG A 525 19.86 -28.06 -3.41
#